data_AF-A0A957N6R2-F1
#
_entry.id   AF-A0A957N6R2-F1
#
_cell.length_a   1.000
_cell.length_b   1.000
_cell.length_c   1.000
_cell.angle_alpha   90.00
_cell.angle_beta   90.00
_cell.angle_gamma   90.00
#
_symmetry.space_group_name_H-M   'P 1'
#
loop_
_entity.id
_entity.type
_entity.pdbx_description
1 polymer ?
#
loop_
_entity_poly.entity_id
_entity_poly.type
_entity_poly.pdbx_seq_one_letter_code
_entity_poly.pdbx_strand_id
1 'polypeptide(L)'
;MVVIDDEEAGFRQYSYGKYLGYVPLSDKDEANLAAGEESVLDRTRRLFYVCCSRAMKDLAVVVFVPEVAAARNAIVAQNLFPEAIIRGAEHLG
;
A
#
# COMPACT_ATOMS: atom_id res chain seq x y z
N MET A 1 -12.73 5.34 5.74
CA MET A 1 -11.34 5.81 5.74
C MET A 1 -10.44 4.66 6.12
N VAL A 2 -9.29 4.53 5.45
CA VAL A 2 -8.25 3.53 5.72
C VAL A 2 -6.97 4.30 6.01
N VAL A 3 -6.33 4.00 7.12
CA VAL A 3 -5.03 4.57 7.48
C VAL A 3 -4.00 3.46 7.38
N ILE A 4 -2.95 3.70 6.60
CA ILE A 4 -1.82 2.82 6.39
C ILE A 4 -0.63 3.45 7.09
N ASP A 5 -0.08 2.72 8.06
CA ASP A 5 1.16 3.04 8.75
C ASP A 5 1.92 1.74 8.98
N ASP A 6 2.81 1.40 8.04
CA ASP A 6 3.62 0.18 8.10
C ASP A 6 4.66 0.25 9.24
N GLU A 7 5.07 1.45 9.70
CA GLU A 7 6.06 1.62 10.76
C GLU A 7 5.47 1.33 12.14
N GLU A 8 4.23 1.78 12.40
CA GLU A 8 3.55 1.53 13.68
C GLU A 8 2.82 0.17 13.76
N ALA A 9 2.54 -0.49 12.63
CA ALA A 9 1.68 -1.67 12.59
C ALA A 9 2.17 -2.90 13.39
N GLY A 10 3.44 -2.96 13.82
CA GLY A 10 3.99 -3.99 14.73
C GLY A 10 4.01 -5.45 14.20
N PHE A 11 3.28 -5.77 13.13
CA PHE A 11 3.13 -7.11 12.56
C PHE A 11 3.77 -7.21 11.17
N ARG A 12 4.73 -8.13 11.01
CA ARG A 12 5.47 -8.34 9.73
C ARG A 12 4.74 -9.18 8.67
N GLN A 13 3.49 -9.55 8.90
CA GLN A 13 2.74 -10.44 7.99
C GLN A 13 2.16 -9.71 6.77
N TYR A 14 2.04 -8.38 6.87
CA TYR A 14 1.55 -7.48 5.84
C TYR A 14 2.59 -6.38 5.61
N SER A 15 2.63 -5.87 4.40
CA SER A 15 3.32 -4.62 4.08
C SER A 15 2.60 -3.94 2.93
N TYR A 16 2.10 -2.74 3.19
CA TYR A 16 1.52 -1.88 2.17
C TYR A 16 2.59 -1.22 1.33
N GLY A 17 3.79 -0.96 1.87
CA GLY A 17 4.91 -0.45 1.09
C GLY A 17 5.33 -1.39 -0.02
N LYS A 18 5.42 -2.69 0.26
CA LYS A 18 5.70 -3.70 -0.77
C LYS A 18 4.56 -3.81 -1.79
N TYR A 19 3.32 -3.77 -1.31
CA TYR A 19 2.14 -3.89 -2.17
C TYR A 19 1.93 -2.68 -3.09
N LEU A 20 2.15 -1.47 -2.59
CA LEU A 20 2.04 -0.22 -3.35
C LEU A 20 3.35 0.14 -4.09
N GLY A 21 4.41 -0.66 -3.89
CA GLY A 21 5.66 -0.59 -4.66
C GLY A 21 6.65 0.49 -4.22
N TYR A 22 6.46 1.12 -3.05
CA TYR A 22 7.42 2.09 -2.50
C TYR A 22 8.42 1.49 -1.51
N VAL A 23 8.27 0.20 -1.20
CA VAL A 23 9.28 -0.62 -0.51
C VAL A 23 9.59 -1.81 -1.42
N PRO A 24 10.87 -2.12 -1.68
CA PRO A 24 11.22 -3.27 -2.49
C PRO A 24 10.84 -4.59 -1.79
N LEU A 25 10.62 -5.63 -2.59
CA LEU A 25 10.51 -7.00 -2.09
C LEU A 25 11.84 -7.43 -1.48
N SER A 26 11.78 -8.27 -0.45
CA SER A 26 12.98 -8.96 0.05
C SER A 26 13.21 -10.25 -0.74
N ASP A 27 14.42 -10.78 -0.70
CA ASP A 27 14.78 -12.05 -1.35
C ASP A 27 13.80 -13.19 -0.99
N LYS A 28 13.31 -13.20 0.26
CA LYS A 28 12.32 -14.18 0.71
C LYS A 28 10.96 -13.99 0.04
N ASP A 29 10.53 -12.74 -0.16
CA ASP A 29 9.26 -12.48 -0.84
C ASP A 29 9.34 -12.93 -2.31
N GLU A 30 10.46 -12.65 -2.98
CA GLU A 30 10.71 -13.08 -4.35
C GLU A 30 10.75 -14.60 -4.48
N ALA A 31 11.43 -15.29 -3.54
CA ALA A 31 11.46 -16.75 -3.49
C ALA A 31 10.05 -17.34 -3.31
N ASN A 32 9.25 -16.78 -2.40
CA ASN A 32 7.87 -17.23 -2.18
C ASN A 32 6.99 -17.03 -3.42
N LEU A 33 7.13 -15.89 -4.11
CA LEU A 33 6.42 -15.61 -5.36
C LEU A 33 6.81 -16.61 -6.46
N ALA A 34 8.10 -16.90 -6.61
CA ALA A 34 8.60 -17.86 -7.58
C ALA A 34 8.13 -19.30 -7.29
N ALA A 35 7.98 -19.66 -6.01
CA ALA A 35 7.48 -20.96 -5.58
C ALA A 35 5.95 -21.10 -5.71
N GLY A 36 5.22 -20.01 -6.03
CA GLY A 36 3.75 -20.00 -6.05
C GLY A 36 3.12 -20.12 -4.65
N GLU A 37 3.89 -19.84 -3.61
CA GLU A 37 3.41 -19.82 -2.23
C GLU A 37 2.68 -18.50 -1.94
N GLU A 38 1.87 -18.48 -0.87
CA GLU A 38 1.20 -17.26 -0.45
C GLU A 38 2.21 -16.18 -0.04
N SER A 39 2.27 -15.10 -0.82
CA SER A 39 3.19 -13.99 -0.60
C SER A 39 2.63 -12.93 0.35
N VAL A 40 3.52 -12.04 0.83
CA VAL A 40 3.10 -10.83 1.57
C VAL A 40 2.18 -9.96 0.72
N LEU A 41 2.38 -9.93 -0.60
CA LEU A 41 1.54 -9.16 -1.53
C LEU A 41 0.12 -9.70 -1.57
N ASP A 42 -0.06 -11.02 -1.60
CA ASP A 42 -1.38 -11.65 -1.62
C ASP A 42 -2.15 -11.35 -0.33
N ARG A 43 -1.49 -11.50 0.82
CA ARG A 43 -2.08 -11.19 2.13
C ARG A 43 -2.44 -9.71 2.25
N THR A 44 -1.52 -8.81 1.91
CA THR A 44 -1.78 -7.36 1.93
C THR A 44 -2.92 -6.98 0.99
N ARG A 45 -2.95 -7.50 -0.24
CA ARG A 45 -4.00 -7.21 -1.22
C ARG A 45 -5.37 -7.60 -0.70
N ARG A 46 -5.51 -8.79 -0.09
CA ARG A 46 -6.79 -9.25 0.48
C ARG A 46 -7.23 -8.36 1.64
N LEU A 47 -6.31 -8.00 2.55
CA LEU A 47 -6.64 -7.10 3.65
C LEU A 47 -7.03 -5.71 3.14
N PHE A 48 -6.29 -5.17 2.17
CA PHE A 48 -6.57 -3.88 1.57
C PHE A 48 -7.95 -3.85 0.92
N TYR A 49 -8.30 -4.90 0.16
CA TYR A 49 -9.61 -5.06 -0.42
C TYR A 49 -10.71 -5.02 0.65
N VAL A 50 -10.58 -5.77 1.74
CA VAL A 50 -11.55 -5.78 2.86
C VAL A 50 -11.66 -4.43 3.56
N CYS A 51 -10.55 -3.70 3.69
CA CYS A 51 -10.54 -2.35 4.26
C CYS A 51 -11.27 -1.35 3.36
N CYS A 52 -11.06 -1.43 2.05
CA CYS A 52 -11.66 -0.52 1.08
C CYS A 52 -13.13 -0.85 0.80
N SER A 53 -13.50 -2.13 0.70
CA SER A 53 -14.84 -2.58 0.32
C SER A 53 -15.93 -2.28 1.36
N ARG A 54 -15.53 -1.92 2.59
CA ARG A 54 -16.44 -1.50 3.65
C ARG A 54 -16.92 -0.06 3.50
N ALA A 55 -16.29 0.75 2.64
CA ALA A 55 -16.75 2.10 2.35
C ALA A 55 -18.04 2.06 1.52
N MET A 56 -19.13 2.67 2.03
CA MET A 56 -20.44 2.66 1.36
C MET A 56 -20.66 3.82 0.38
N LYS A 57 -19.95 4.94 0.55
CA LYS A 57 -20.10 6.14 -0.29
C LYS A 57 -18.74 6.57 -0.82
N ASP A 58 -17.90 7.08 0.06
CA ASP A 58 -16.59 7.62 -0.27
C ASP A 58 -15.49 6.90 0.51
N LEU A 59 -14.34 6.75 -0.12
CA LEU A 59 -13.15 6.13 0.44
C LEU A 59 -12.00 7.14 0.42
N ALA A 60 -11.43 7.40 1.60
CA ALA A 60 -10.13 8.04 1.73
C ALA A 60 -9.12 7.00 2.25
N VAL A 61 -7.99 6.88 1.57
CA VAL A 61 -6.82 6.09 1.99
C VAL A 61 -5.71 7.08 2.32
N VAL A 62 -5.26 7.08 3.57
CA VAL A 62 -4.18 7.93 4.06
C VAL A 62 -2.99 7.03 4.33
N VAL A 63 -1.83 7.36 3.77
CA VAL A 63 -0.59 6.58 3.90
C VAL A 63 0.46 7.43 4.59
N PHE A 64 0.90 7.00 5.76
CA PHE A 64 2.05 7.57 6.45
C PHE A 64 3.31 6.88 5.95
N VAL A 65 4.25 7.69 5.48
CA VAL A 65 5.53 7.23 4.92
C VAL A 65 6.62 8.24 5.25
N PRO A 66 7.87 7.78 5.44
CA PRO A 66 9.00 8.67 5.66
C PRO A 66 9.37 9.48 4.40
N GLU A 67 9.12 8.93 3.20
CA GLU A 67 9.45 9.57 1.91
C GLU A 67 8.23 9.69 1.01
N VAL A 68 7.51 10.82 1.13
CA VAL A 68 6.21 11.06 0.44
C VAL A 68 6.37 11.08 -1.08
N ALA A 69 7.44 11.67 -1.60
CA ALA A 69 7.63 11.80 -3.05
C ALA A 69 7.83 10.43 -3.72
N ALA A 70 8.65 9.58 -3.12
CA ALA A 70 8.88 8.21 -3.61
C ALA A 70 7.60 7.38 -3.54
N ALA A 71 6.87 7.46 -2.43
CA ALA A 71 5.60 6.76 -2.27
C ALA A 71 4.54 7.20 -3.27
N ARG A 72 4.40 8.51 -3.50
CA ARG A 72 3.46 9.06 -4.51
C ARG A 72 3.78 8.51 -5.89
N ASN A 73 5.05 8.57 -6.30
CA ASN A 73 5.46 8.10 -7.64
C ASN A 73 5.19 6.60 -7.81
N ALA A 74 5.49 5.79 -6.80
CA ALA A 74 5.18 4.37 -6.81
C ALA A 74 3.66 4.10 -6.90
N ILE A 75 2.85 4.78 -6.08
CA ILE A 75 1.39 4.61 -6.06
C ILE A 75 0.77 5.04 -7.41
N VAL A 76 1.24 6.14 -8.01
CA VAL A 76 0.82 6.56 -9.36
C VAL A 76 1.16 5.47 -10.38
N ALA A 77 2.36 4.89 -10.31
CA ALA A 77 2.78 3.81 -11.21
C ALA A 77 1.96 2.52 -11.04
N GLN A 78 1.39 2.25 -9.87
CA GLN A 78 0.50 1.10 -9.65
C GLN A 78 -0.83 1.21 -10.40
N ASN A 79 -1.23 2.42 -10.82
CA ASN A 79 -2.48 2.68 -11.53
C ASN A 79 -3.74 2.16 -10.80
N LEU A 80 -3.71 2.16 -9.46
CA LEU A 80 -4.84 1.75 -8.60
C LEU A 80 -5.86 2.87 -8.40
N PHE A 81 -5.42 4.11 -8.52
CA PHE A 81 -6.24 5.31 -8.36
C PHE A 81 -5.96 6.28 -9.52
N PRO A 82 -6.96 7.08 -9.96
CA PRO A 82 -6.69 8.20 -10.85
C PRO A 82 -5.64 9.13 -10.24
N GLU A 83 -4.60 9.50 -11.01
CA GLU A 83 -3.55 10.41 -10.50
C GLU A 83 -4.14 11.73 -9.98
N ALA A 84 -5.18 12.22 -10.65
CA ALA A 84 -5.89 13.43 -10.29
C ALA A 84 -6.57 13.38 -8.91
N ILE A 85 -6.60 12.25 -8.18
CA ILE A 85 -7.11 12.16 -6.80
C ILE A 85 -6.03 11.80 -5.78
N ILE A 86 -4.80 11.52 -6.22
CA ILE A 86 -3.67 11.29 -5.33
C ILE A 86 -3.13 12.65 -4.87
N ARG A 87 -2.99 12.84 -3.56
CA ARG A 87 -2.58 14.11 -2.94
C ARG A 87 -1.41 13.86 -1.98
N GLY A 88 -0.42 14.75 -1.99
CA GLY A 88 0.63 14.82 -0.96
C GLY A 88 0.26 15.80 0.15
N ALA A 89 1.09 15.87 1.20
CA ALA A 89 0.88 16.75 2.36
C ALA A 89 0.84 18.24 1.98
N GLU A 90 1.54 18.61 0.92
CA GLU A 90 1.57 19.95 0.33
C GLU A 90 0.22 20.42 -0.23
N HIS A 91 -0.75 19.51 -0.37
CA HIS A 91 -2.10 19.79 -0.88
C HIS A 91 -3.17 19.84 0.22
N LEU A 92 -2.80 19.72 1.50
CA LEU A 92 -3.74 19.73 2.65
C LEU A 92 -4.00 21.13 3.24
N GLY A 93 -3.63 22.20 2.52
CA GLY A 93 -3.82 23.60 2.90
C GLY A 93 -5.09 24.23 2.36
#